data_AF-A0A7Y5RWU7-F1
#
_entry.id   AF-A0A7Y5RWU7-F1
#
_cell.length_a   1.000
_cell.length_b   1.000
_cell.length_c   1.000
_cell.angle_alpha   90.00
_cell.angle_beta   90.00
_cell.angle_gamma   90.00
#
_symmetry.space_group_name_H-M   'P 1'
#
loop_
_entity.id
_entity.type
_entity.pdbx_description
1 polymer ?
#
loop_
_entity_poly.entity_id
_entity_poly.type
_entity_poly.pdbx_seq_one_letter_code
_entity_poly.pdbx_strand_id
1 'polypeptide(L)'
;GAYTDAILDQAKISSFNTWPSFQPDGDVSGNQVLRVSPWQFSGSLNYRQQVMGDWEFYGRGDVIWRDSWYIGNDNQGVIPAHTYVNLRFGLESARYSVEVWADAALLADFRYNAFRAPTPGDEPPARAWTMLMLNSKPMPAARLRRLHAAAVVAESANLARFYSHEPPNVINPPALARRVAAEAQRVGLRCTIIDERRMAAMDMNALLAVGRGSAAPPRLIVLEHRGRGSKAAPVVLIGKAVTQDTGGYSIKAAEGIPDMKFDKCGGMAVLGAMIAAARLRLSTRVVGVIPAAENMIDARAYRPGDILTAMNGRTIEVISTDAEGRLLLADALTYAQRLFRPRLIIDLATLTGACVVALGHHAAGLFSNDDELASRLIAAGDAVGERLWRMPLWPAYRKQIEGTDADLKNSGGRAGGAVTAAMFLREFVGDGQPWAHLDIAGTAHLDKETPLIRRGATGFGVRLLLRLLRD
;
A
#
# COMPACT_ATOMS: atom_id res chain seq x y z
N GLY A 1 14.49 -36.85 14.63
CA GLY A 1 13.18 -37.37 15.06
C GLY A 1 12.21 -37.14 13.96
N ALA A 2 11.88 -38.20 13.21
CA ALA A 2 10.99 -38.16 12.07
C ALA A 2 9.54 -38.36 12.55
N TYR A 3 8.73 -37.33 12.37
CA TYR A 3 7.29 -37.48 12.18
C TYR A 3 7.01 -36.94 10.78
N THR A 4 7.02 -37.84 9.80
CA THR A 4 6.51 -37.54 8.46
C THR A 4 5.06 -38.01 8.44
N ASP A 5 4.13 -37.09 8.72
CA ASP A 5 2.73 -37.25 8.37
C ASP A 5 2.61 -37.12 6.84
N ALA A 6 3.09 -38.13 6.12
CA ALA A 6 2.83 -38.27 4.70
C ALA A 6 1.36 -38.63 4.54
N ILE A 7 0.52 -37.64 4.26
CA ILE A 7 -0.89 -37.87 3.98
C ILE A 7 -0.99 -38.31 2.51
N LEU A 8 -1.24 -39.61 2.31
CA LEU A 8 -1.72 -40.17 1.05
C LEU A 8 -3.21 -39.82 0.92
N ASP A 9 -3.50 -38.57 0.56
CA ASP A 9 -4.88 -38.13 0.45
C ASP A 9 -5.46 -38.45 -0.95
N GLN A 10 -6.54 -39.23 -0.95
CA GLN A 10 -7.38 -39.55 -2.11
C GLN A 10 -6.74 -40.40 -3.23
N ALA A 11 -6.41 -41.65 -2.93
CA ALA A 11 -6.47 -42.71 -3.95
C ALA A 11 -7.93 -42.92 -4.38
N LYS A 12 -8.44 -42.04 -5.25
CA LYS A 12 -9.76 -42.23 -5.86
C LYS A 12 -9.60 -43.18 -7.04
N ILE A 13 -10.05 -44.42 -6.84
CA ILE A 13 -10.39 -45.34 -7.93
C ILE A 13 -11.88 -45.16 -8.15
N SER A 14 -12.25 -44.39 -9.17
CA SER A 14 -13.64 -44.27 -9.59
C SER A 14 -13.88 -45.18 -10.79
N SER A 15 -14.67 -46.24 -10.62
CA SER A 15 -15.32 -46.93 -11.72
C SER A 15 -16.79 -46.52 -11.80
N PHE A 16 -17.25 -46.36 -13.05
CA PHE A 16 -18.63 -46.13 -13.52
C PHE A 16 -19.16 -44.68 -13.69
N ASN A 17 -19.23 -44.35 -14.98
CA ASN A 17 -20.26 -43.65 -15.77
C ASN A 17 -20.55 -42.14 -15.58
N THR A 18 -20.35 -41.45 -16.73
CA THR A 18 -20.88 -40.16 -17.20
C THR A 18 -20.11 -38.88 -16.82
N TRP A 19 -19.06 -38.59 -17.59
CA TRP A 19 -18.89 -37.21 -18.11
C TRP A 19 -19.53 -37.15 -19.50
N PRO A 20 -20.17 -36.03 -19.90
CA PRO A 20 -20.80 -35.94 -21.20
C PRO A 20 -19.71 -36.03 -22.27
N SER A 21 -19.88 -36.97 -23.20
CA SER A 21 -19.25 -36.83 -24.51
C SER A 21 -19.74 -35.52 -25.13
N PHE A 22 -18.88 -34.79 -25.83
CA PHE A 22 -19.30 -33.60 -26.57
C PHE A 22 -20.16 -33.94 -27.81
N GLN A 23 -20.53 -35.22 -28.01
CA GLN A 23 -21.47 -35.71 -29.03
C GLN A 23 -22.19 -36.99 -28.55
N PRO A 24 -23.52 -37.10 -28.70
CA PRO A 24 -24.28 -38.30 -28.32
C PRO A 24 -23.92 -39.51 -29.20
N ASP A 25 -24.15 -40.72 -28.68
CA ASP A 25 -24.15 -41.95 -29.49
C ASP A 25 -25.11 -41.78 -30.66
N GLY A 26 -24.73 -42.26 -31.85
CA GLY A 26 -25.47 -41.97 -33.07
C GLY A 26 -25.28 -43.01 -34.17
N ASP A 27 -26.30 -43.13 -35.00
CA ASP A 27 -26.32 -43.94 -36.21
C ASP A 27 -25.56 -43.23 -37.33
N VAL A 28 -24.55 -43.91 -37.88
CA VAL A 28 -23.89 -43.51 -39.12
C VAL A 28 -24.13 -44.63 -40.13
N SER A 29 -25.09 -44.40 -41.04
CA SER A 29 -25.38 -45.27 -42.19
C SER A 29 -25.94 -46.66 -41.84
N GLY A 30 -26.78 -46.78 -40.80
CA GLY A 30 -27.41 -48.03 -40.37
C GLY A 30 -26.60 -48.83 -39.33
N ASN A 31 -25.57 -48.23 -38.72
CA ASN A 31 -24.70 -48.87 -37.74
C ASN A 31 -24.77 -48.16 -36.37
N GLN A 32 -24.91 -48.94 -35.30
CA GLN A 32 -24.96 -48.42 -33.93
C GLN A 32 -23.55 -48.17 -33.39
N VAL A 33 -23.13 -46.91 -33.27
CA VAL A 33 -21.79 -46.58 -32.76
C VAL A 33 -21.82 -46.36 -31.25
N LEU A 34 -21.25 -47.27 -30.47
CA LEU A 34 -20.95 -47.05 -29.05
C LEU A 34 -19.60 -46.34 -28.92
N ARG A 35 -19.59 -45.00 -28.79
CA ARG A 35 -18.32 -44.21 -28.74
C ARG A 35 -17.67 -44.19 -27.36
N VAL A 36 -18.20 -44.96 -26.42
CA VAL A 36 -17.75 -45.01 -25.02
C VAL A 36 -17.43 -46.47 -24.67
N SER A 37 -16.19 -46.73 -24.25
CA SER A 37 -15.83 -48.05 -23.73
C SER A 37 -16.69 -48.39 -22.50
N PRO A 38 -17.18 -49.65 -22.37
CA PRO A 38 -17.88 -50.09 -21.17
C PRO A 38 -17.00 -50.06 -19.92
N TRP A 39 -15.67 -49.96 -20.09
CA TRP A 39 -14.70 -49.92 -19.00
C TRP A 39 -13.70 -48.77 -19.23
N GLN A 40 -13.68 -47.82 -18.30
CA GLN A 40 -12.63 -46.82 -18.19
C GLN A 40 -12.04 -46.94 -16.78
N PHE A 41 -10.71 -46.98 -16.70
CA PHE A 41 -10.01 -46.98 -15.42
C PHE A 41 -9.23 -45.69 -15.29
N SER A 42 -9.49 -44.94 -14.22
CA SER A 42 -8.68 -43.79 -13.83
C SER A 42 -8.24 -43.95 -12.39
N GLY A 43 -6.93 -43.98 -12.15
CA GLY A 43 -6.35 -43.91 -10.83
C GLY A 43 -5.57 -42.60 -10.68
N SER A 44 -5.86 -41.82 -9.65
CA SER A 44 -5.06 -40.66 -9.27
C SER A 44 -4.39 -40.90 -7.93
N LEU A 45 -3.08 -40.72 -7.86
CA LEU A 45 -2.28 -40.72 -6.64
C LEU A 45 -1.82 -39.29 -6.37
N ASN A 46 -2.21 -38.71 -5.24
CA ASN A 46 -1.65 -37.45 -4.76
C ASN A 46 -0.72 -37.73 -3.58
N TYR A 47 0.43 -37.09 -3.60
CA TYR A 47 1.44 -37.12 -2.56
C TYR A 47 1.75 -35.68 -2.17
N ARG A 48 1.77 -35.41 -0.88
CA ARG A 48 2.14 -34.12 -0.32
C ARG A 48 3.03 -34.37 0.89
N GLN A 49 4.18 -33.71 0.95
CA GLN A 49 5.12 -33.84 2.05
C GLN A 49 5.84 -32.52 2.30
N GLN A 50 5.82 -32.05 3.54
CA GLN A 50 6.65 -30.94 3.98
C GLN A 50 8.12 -31.36 3.95
N VAL A 51 8.97 -30.64 3.22
CA VAL A 51 10.38 -30.99 2.98
C VAL A 51 11.34 -30.13 3.79
N MET A 52 11.09 -28.82 3.89
CA MET A 52 11.94 -27.89 4.64
C MET A 52 11.22 -26.58 4.96
N GLY A 53 11.14 -26.19 6.24
CA GLY A 53 10.43 -24.95 6.61
C GLY A 53 8.98 -25.01 6.15
N ASP A 54 8.49 -24.02 5.41
CA ASP A 54 7.15 -24.01 4.81
C ASP A 54 7.10 -24.58 3.38
N TRP A 55 8.17 -25.22 2.91
CA TRP A 55 8.19 -25.87 1.61
C TRP A 55 7.50 -27.24 1.66
N GLU A 56 6.56 -27.43 0.75
CA GLU A 56 5.82 -28.67 0.55
C GLU A 56 6.13 -29.21 -0.85
N PHE A 57 6.67 -30.43 -0.89
CA PHE A 57 6.73 -31.20 -2.12
C PHE A 57 5.35 -31.79 -2.39
N TYR A 58 4.85 -31.62 -3.60
CA TYR A 58 3.68 -32.35 -4.07
C TYR A 58 4.02 -33.18 -5.30
N GLY A 59 3.44 -34.37 -5.36
CA GLY A 59 3.42 -35.26 -6.51
C GLY A 59 1.99 -35.63 -6.83
N ARG A 60 1.62 -35.65 -8.10
CA ARG A 60 0.35 -36.18 -8.59
C ARG A 60 0.62 -37.06 -9.80
N GLY A 61 0.21 -38.32 -9.72
CA GLY A 61 0.19 -39.23 -10.85
C GLY A 61 -1.24 -39.57 -11.20
N ASP A 62 -1.66 -39.30 -12.43
CA ASP A 62 -2.92 -39.78 -12.98
C ASP A 62 -2.61 -40.85 -14.04
N VAL A 63 -3.15 -42.05 -13.89
CA VAL A 63 -3.12 -43.11 -14.91
C VAL A 63 -4.54 -43.31 -15.41
N ILE A 64 -4.74 -43.08 -16.70
CA ILE A 64 -6.04 -43.23 -17.35
C ILE A 64 -5.90 -44.26 -18.45
N TRP A 65 -6.61 -45.37 -18.34
CA TRP A 65 -6.72 -46.38 -19.37
C TRP A 65 -8.08 -46.25 -20.07
N ARG A 66 -8.07 -46.18 -21.40
CA ARG A 66 -9.28 -46.07 -22.22
C ARG A 66 -9.19 -46.99 -23.42
N ASP A 67 -10.27 -47.72 -23.65
CA ASP A 67 -10.50 -48.52 -24.86
C ASP A 67 -11.56 -47.87 -25.76
N SER A 68 -11.74 -48.34 -27.00
CA SER A 68 -12.85 -47.92 -27.88
C SER A 68 -13.25 -49.06 -28.82
N TRP A 69 -14.54 -49.39 -28.85
CA TRP A 69 -15.09 -50.56 -29.55
C TRP A 69 -16.00 -50.12 -30.70
N TYR A 70 -15.88 -50.78 -31.85
CA TYR A 70 -16.80 -50.61 -32.98
C TYR A 70 -17.52 -51.94 -33.25
N ILE A 71 -18.85 -51.92 -33.23
CA ILE A 71 -19.68 -53.08 -33.59
C ILE A 71 -20.62 -52.64 -34.73
N GLY A 72 -20.37 -53.13 -35.94
CA GLY A 72 -21.31 -53.09 -37.06
C GLY A 72 -21.69 -54.50 -37.50
N ASN A 73 -22.74 -54.64 -38.32
CA ASN A 73 -23.22 -55.95 -38.79
C ASN A 73 -22.16 -56.70 -39.63
N ASP A 74 -21.27 -55.98 -40.32
CA ASP A 74 -20.30 -56.57 -41.27
C ASP A 74 -18.84 -56.31 -40.90
N ASN A 75 -18.53 -55.59 -39.81
CA ASN A 75 -17.14 -55.30 -39.42
C ASN A 75 -17.01 -55.06 -37.90
N GLN A 76 -16.05 -55.74 -37.27
CA GLN A 76 -15.66 -55.51 -35.87
C GLN A 76 -14.23 -54.97 -35.84
N GLY A 77 -14.03 -53.83 -35.18
CA GLY A 77 -12.72 -53.19 -35.06
C GLY A 77 -12.45 -52.76 -33.62
N VAL A 78 -11.26 -53.11 -33.11
CA VAL A 78 -10.75 -52.65 -31.82
C VAL A 78 -9.71 -51.57 -32.09
N ILE A 79 -9.88 -50.37 -31.54
CA ILE A 79 -8.77 -49.42 -31.45
C ILE A 79 -7.97 -49.83 -30.20
N PRO A 80 -6.66 -50.14 -30.31
CA PRO A 80 -5.86 -50.60 -29.17
C PRO A 80 -5.94 -49.60 -28.01
N ALA A 81 -6.11 -50.12 -26.79
CA ALA A 81 -6.24 -49.31 -25.59
C ALA A 81 -5.08 -48.30 -25.42
N HIS A 82 -5.40 -47.07 -25.03
CA HIS A 82 -4.42 -46.03 -24.75
C HIS A 82 -4.31 -45.83 -23.23
N THR A 83 -3.08 -45.84 -22.72
CA THR A 83 -2.77 -45.48 -21.34
C THR A 83 -2.17 -44.08 -21.30
N TYR A 84 -2.89 -43.13 -20.71
CA TYR A 84 -2.38 -41.79 -20.44
C TYR A 84 -1.81 -41.74 -19.03
N VAL A 85 -0.52 -41.45 -18.92
CA VAL A 85 0.14 -41.20 -17.64
C VAL A 85 0.44 -39.70 -17.55
N ASN A 86 -0.23 -39.00 -16.64
CA ASN A 86 0.08 -37.61 -16.32
C ASN A 86 0.81 -37.57 -14.98
N LEU A 87 2.07 -37.16 -14.99
CA LEU A 87 2.83 -36.90 -13.77
C LEU A 87 2.98 -35.39 -13.58
N ARG A 88 2.72 -34.93 -12.36
CA ARG A 88 3.04 -33.56 -11.92
C ARG A 88 3.78 -33.65 -10.61
N PHE A 89 4.89 -32.94 -10.52
CA PHE A 89 5.65 -32.81 -9.29
C PHE A 89 6.03 -31.34 -9.14
N GLY A 90 6.17 -30.89 -7.90
CA GLY A 90 6.54 -29.52 -7.63
C GLY A 90 6.89 -29.30 -6.16
N LEU A 91 7.54 -28.17 -5.92
CA LEU A 91 7.73 -27.61 -4.60
C LEU A 91 6.89 -26.35 -4.52
N GLU A 92 6.05 -26.24 -3.50
CA GLU A 92 5.29 -25.03 -3.20
C GLU A 92 5.66 -24.51 -1.82
N SER A 93 5.64 -23.18 -1.67
CA SER A 93 5.81 -22.52 -0.38
C SER A 93 4.83 -21.36 -0.32
N ALA A 94 4.21 -21.18 0.85
CA ALA A 94 3.35 -20.03 1.10
C ALA A 94 4.13 -18.71 1.11
N ARG A 95 5.43 -18.77 1.46
CA ARG A 95 6.35 -17.61 1.50
C ARG A 95 6.96 -17.26 0.15
N TYR A 96 7.20 -18.23 -0.72
CA TYR A 96 7.86 -18.04 -2.01
C TYR A 96 6.87 -18.16 -3.17
N SER A 97 6.03 -17.14 -3.33
CA SER A 97 5.12 -17.01 -4.47
C SER A 97 5.72 -16.15 -5.58
N VAL A 98 5.27 -16.33 -6.83
CA VAL A 98 5.72 -15.51 -7.96
C VAL A 98 5.34 -14.04 -7.75
N GLU A 99 4.26 -13.79 -7.02
CA GLU A 99 3.81 -12.46 -6.62
C GLU A 99 4.80 -11.77 -5.68
N VAL A 100 5.34 -12.49 -4.69
CA VAL A 100 6.36 -11.98 -3.75
C VAL A 100 7.67 -11.69 -4.49
N TRP A 101 8.07 -12.57 -5.42
CA TRP A 101 9.24 -12.35 -6.26
C TRP A 101 9.13 -11.10 -7.11
N ALA A 102 7.99 -10.89 -7.76
CA ALA A 102 7.78 -9.70 -8.59
C ALA A 102 7.79 -8.41 -7.77
N ASP A 103 7.14 -8.40 -6.60
CA ASP A 103 7.18 -7.27 -5.66
C ASP A 103 8.61 -6.98 -5.23
N ALA A 104 9.34 -8.00 -4.76
CA ALA A 104 10.72 -7.86 -4.30
C ALA A 104 11.68 -7.38 -5.41
N ALA A 105 11.58 -7.94 -6.62
CA ALA A 105 12.42 -7.55 -7.74
C ALA A 105 12.22 -6.08 -8.11
N LEU A 106 10.96 -5.63 -8.25
CA LEU A 106 10.65 -4.24 -8.60
C LEU A 106 11.07 -3.27 -7.49
N LEU A 107 10.89 -3.63 -6.22
CA LEU A 107 11.32 -2.79 -5.10
C LEU A 107 12.85 -2.69 -5.02
N ALA A 108 13.56 -3.81 -5.19
CA ALA A 108 15.01 -3.87 -5.11
C ALA A 108 15.71 -3.22 -6.31
N ASP A 109 15.06 -3.17 -7.47
CA ASP A 109 15.60 -2.56 -8.69
C ASP A 109 15.51 -1.03 -8.69
N PHE A 110 14.71 -0.43 -7.81
CA PHE A 110 14.54 1.03 -7.77
C PHE A 110 15.88 1.77 -7.64
N ARG A 111 16.14 2.69 -8.57
CA ARG A 111 17.27 3.63 -8.54
C ARG A 111 16.74 5.04 -8.67
N TYR A 112 17.16 5.93 -7.78
CA TYR A 112 16.97 7.36 -7.96
C TYR A 112 18.27 7.98 -8.48
N ASN A 113 18.30 8.25 -9.79
CA ASN A 113 19.44 8.82 -10.51
C ASN A 113 19.06 10.01 -11.41
N ALA A 114 17.88 10.61 -11.19
CA ALA A 114 17.34 11.68 -12.04
C ALA A 114 18.25 12.92 -12.17
N PHE A 115 19.15 13.13 -11.22
CA PHE A 115 20.11 14.26 -11.18
C PHE A 115 21.57 13.82 -11.34
N ARG A 116 21.83 12.53 -11.65
CA ARG A 116 23.19 12.01 -11.86
C ARG A 116 23.47 11.96 -13.36
N ALA A 117 24.59 12.52 -13.78
CA ALA A 117 25.07 12.33 -15.15
C ALA A 117 25.42 10.85 -15.38
N PRO A 118 25.10 10.27 -16.56
CA PRO A 118 25.53 8.92 -16.89
C PRO A 118 27.06 8.84 -16.89
N THR A 119 27.60 7.77 -16.31
CA THR A 119 29.03 7.49 -16.30
C THR A 119 29.33 6.41 -17.34
N PRO A 120 30.50 6.40 -18.01
CA PRO A 120 30.89 5.29 -18.87
C PRO A 120 30.85 3.96 -18.10
N GLY A 121 30.04 3.01 -18.59
CA GLY A 121 29.81 1.71 -17.93
C GLY A 121 28.53 1.63 -17.10
N ASP A 122 27.79 2.73 -16.91
CA ASP A 122 26.43 2.66 -16.35
C ASP A 122 25.52 1.93 -17.34
N GLU A 123 24.99 0.77 -16.95
CA GLU A 123 23.94 0.13 -17.73
C GLU A 123 22.68 1.00 -17.70
N PRO A 124 22.02 1.21 -18.85
CA PRO A 124 20.76 1.93 -18.88
C PRO A 124 19.75 1.17 -18.00
N PRO A 125 18.90 1.87 -17.23
CA PRO A 125 17.90 1.22 -16.41
C PRO A 125 17.04 0.28 -17.27
N ALA A 126 16.80 -0.93 -16.76
CA ALA A 126 16.01 -1.93 -17.46
C ALA A 126 14.64 -1.36 -17.83
N ARG A 127 14.37 -1.22 -19.14
CA ARG A 127 13.10 -0.64 -19.63
C ARG A 127 11.91 -1.57 -19.43
N ALA A 128 12.16 -2.86 -19.29
CA ALA A 128 11.15 -3.89 -19.05
C ALA A 128 11.79 -5.10 -18.36
N TRP A 129 11.09 -5.65 -17.37
CA TRP A 129 11.40 -6.95 -16.80
C TRP A 129 10.60 -8.02 -17.53
N THR A 130 11.28 -8.99 -18.15
CA THR A 130 10.63 -10.18 -18.72
C THR A 130 10.86 -11.35 -17.79
N MET A 131 9.81 -11.78 -17.08
CA MET A 131 9.88 -12.99 -16.27
C MET A 131 9.42 -14.19 -17.11
N LEU A 132 10.38 -15.00 -17.55
CA LEU A 132 10.09 -16.28 -18.20
C LEU A 132 9.73 -17.32 -17.14
N MET A 133 8.46 -17.71 -17.08
CA MET A 133 8.03 -18.84 -16.26
C MET A 133 7.98 -20.10 -17.10
N LEU A 134 8.91 -21.02 -16.84
CA LEU A 134 8.89 -22.37 -17.41
C LEU A 134 7.80 -23.18 -16.70
N ASN A 135 6.61 -23.19 -17.27
CA ASN A 135 5.48 -23.96 -16.75
C ASN A 135 4.91 -24.85 -17.85
N SER A 136 4.59 -26.11 -17.53
CA SER A 136 4.03 -27.05 -18.49
C SER A 136 2.59 -26.72 -18.89
N LYS A 137 1.95 -25.76 -18.20
CA LYS A 137 0.61 -25.23 -18.51
C LYS A 137 0.53 -23.71 -18.35
N PRO A 138 -0.38 -23.04 -19.07
CA PRO A 138 -0.66 -21.61 -18.86
C PRO A 138 -1.04 -21.33 -17.41
N MET A 139 -0.56 -20.19 -16.90
CA MET A 139 -0.87 -19.79 -15.53
C MET A 139 -2.37 -19.48 -15.38
N PRO A 140 -3.03 -19.94 -14.29
CA PRO A 140 -4.42 -19.59 -14.04
C PRO A 140 -4.62 -18.06 -13.99
N ALA A 141 -5.70 -17.57 -14.59
CA ALA A 141 -6.01 -16.14 -14.65
C ALA A 141 -6.04 -15.46 -13.26
N ALA A 142 -6.44 -16.20 -12.21
CA ALA A 142 -6.41 -15.70 -10.84
C ALA A 142 -4.99 -15.38 -10.34
N ARG A 143 -3.99 -16.23 -10.67
CA ARG A 143 -2.59 -16.00 -10.30
C ARG A 143 -1.99 -14.86 -11.12
N LEU A 144 -2.32 -14.77 -12.42
CA LEU A 144 -1.94 -13.61 -13.26
C LEU A 144 -2.46 -12.28 -12.70
N ARG A 145 -3.72 -12.24 -12.23
CA ARG A 145 -4.28 -11.04 -11.58
C ARG A 145 -3.55 -10.66 -10.31
N ARG A 146 -3.15 -11.63 -9.48
CA ARG A 146 -2.38 -11.34 -8.26
C ARG A 146 -0.96 -10.88 -8.56
N LEU A 147 -0.31 -11.47 -9.57
CA LEU A 147 1.00 -11.04 -10.05
C LEU A 147 0.95 -9.60 -10.57
N HIS A 148 -0.03 -9.28 -11.42
CA HIS A 148 -0.27 -7.91 -11.87
C HIS A 148 -0.52 -6.96 -10.69
N ALA A 149 -1.29 -7.40 -9.69
CA ALA A 149 -1.54 -6.59 -8.51
C ALA A 149 -0.28 -6.31 -7.68
N ALA A 150 0.60 -7.31 -7.51
CA ALA A 150 1.88 -7.14 -6.85
C ALA A 150 2.78 -6.14 -7.60
N ALA A 151 2.87 -6.26 -8.93
CA ALA A 151 3.65 -5.33 -9.74
C ALA A 151 3.14 -3.88 -9.64
N VAL A 152 1.83 -3.67 -9.74
CA VAL A 152 1.21 -2.34 -9.60
C VAL A 152 1.51 -1.73 -8.23
N VAL A 153 1.45 -2.53 -7.17
CA VAL A 153 1.75 -2.08 -5.80
C VAL A 153 3.22 -1.69 -5.66
N ALA A 154 4.16 -2.51 -6.13
CA ALA A 154 5.59 -2.22 -6.09
C ALA A 154 5.95 -0.96 -6.90
N GLU A 155 5.43 -0.82 -8.11
CA GLU A 155 5.63 0.36 -8.96
C GLU A 155 5.07 1.63 -8.30
N SER A 156 3.92 1.52 -7.62
CA SER A 156 3.32 2.67 -6.93
C SER A 156 4.11 3.05 -5.66
N ALA A 157 4.71 2.07 -4.98
CA ALA A 157 5.66 2.33 -3.91
C ALA A 157 6.93 3.03 -4.45
N ASN A 158 7.43 2.58 -5.61
CA ASN A 158 8.56 3.23 -6.29
C ASN A 158 8.22 4.64 -6.80
N LEU A 159 6.99 4.90 -7.22
CA LEU A 159 6.52 6.25 -7.54
C LEU A 159 6.58 7.16 -6.30
N ALA A 160 6.12 6.66 -5.15
CA ALA A 160 6.24 7.38 -3.89
C ALA A 160 7.70 7.64 -3.54
N ARG A 161 8.58 6.63 -3.67
CA ARG A 161 10.03 6.80 -3.48
C ARG A 161 10.61 7.86 -4.40
N PHE A 162 10.26 7.84 -5.68
CA PHE A 162 10.78 8.77 -6.68
C PHE A 162 10.49 10.21 -6.29
N TYR A 163 9.22 10.55 -6.04
CA TYR A 163 8.85 11.91 -5.66
C TYR A 163 9.34 12.30 -4.26
N SER A 164 9.50 11.35 -3.32
CA SER A 164 10.12 11.63 -2.02
C SER A 164 11.60 12.01 -2.14
N HIS A 165 12.35 11.41 -3.06
CA HIS A 165 13.76 11.71 -3.27
C HIS A 165 14.01 13.06 -3.94
N GLU A 166 13.01 13.57 -4.66
CA GLU A 166 13.15 14.81 -5.40
C GLU A 166 13.50 15.99 -4.49
N PRO A 167 14.49 16.80 -4.90
CA PRO A 167 15.02 17.84 -4.05
C PRO A 167 14.01 18.99 -3.94
N PRO A 168 14.02 19.70 -2.80
CA PRO A 168 13.00 20.70 -2.48
C PRO A 168 12.91 21.84 -3.49
N ASN A 169 14.05 22.25 -4.07
CA ASN A 169 14.11 23.29 -5.11
C ASN A 169 13.41 22.88 -6.44
N VAL A 170 13.11 21.58 -6.62
CA VAL A 170 12.44 21.05 -7.80
C VAL A 170 10.98 20.67 -7.52
N ILE A 171 10.68 20.16 -6.31
CA ILE A 171 9.35 19.67 -5.92
C ILE A 171 8.75 20.43 -4.73
N ASN A 172 8.65 21.75 -4.84
CA ASN A 172 7.89 22.59 -3.91
C ASN A 172 6.35 22.35 -4.01
N PRO A 173 5.49 22.91 -3.13
CA PRO A 173 4.07 22.55 -3.07
C PRO A 173 3.29 22.79 -4.37
N PRO A 174 3.45 23.91 -5.09
CA PRO A 174 2.84 24.09 -6.42
C PRO A 174 3.33 23.08 -7.47
N ALA A 175 4.64 22.75 -7.48
CA ALA A 175 5.18 21.75 -8.38
C ALA A 175 4.62 20.36 -8.05
N LEU A 176 4.59 19.99 -6.78
CA LEU A 176 4.00 18.75 -6.30
C LEU A 176 2.54 18.62 -6.73
N ALA A 177 1.73 19.67 -6.55
CA ALA A 177 0.32 19.66 -6.97
C ALA A 177 0.14 19.39 -8.48
N ARG A 178 0.99 19.99 -9.33
CA ARG A 178 0.98 19.73 -10.78
C ARG A 178 1.32 18.28 -11.11
N ARG A 179 2.33 17.70 -10.45
CA ARG A 179 2.76 16.31 -10.66
C ARG A 179 1.69 15.32 -10.21
N VAL A 180 1.11 15.53 -9.03
CA VAL A 180 0.00 14.71 -8.53
C VAL A 180 -1.18 14.77 -9.48
N ALA A 181 -1.53 15.94 -10.02
CA ALA A 181 -2.61 16.06 -11.01
C ALA A 181 -2.29 15.32 -12.32
N ALA A 182 -1.04 15.36 -12.80
CA ALA A 182 -0.62 14.61 -13.97
C ALA A 182 -0.72 13.09 -13.75
N GLU A 183 -0.24 12.58 -12.61
CA GLU A 183 -0.37 11.16 -12.26
C GLU A 183 -1.84 10.75 -12.13
N ALA A 184 -2.66 11.57 -11.49
CA ALA A 184 -4.10 11.34 -11.35
C ALA A 184 -4.80 11.23 -12.70
N GLN A 185 -4.48 12.13 -13.64
CA GLN A 185 -5.02 12.11 -15.00
C GLN A 185 -4.68 10.81 -15.73
N ARG A 186 -3.44 10.32 -15.60
CA ARG A 186 -2.99 9.08 -16.27
C ARG A 186 -3.79 7.84 -15.86
N VAL A 187 -4.34 7.82 -14.64
CA VAL A 187 -5.10 6.68 -14.11
C VAL A 187 -6.59 6.96 -13.92
N GLY A 188 -7.06 8.14 -14.36
CA GLY A 188 -8.48 8.51 -14.30
C GLY A 188 -9.01 8.86 -12.90
N LEU A 189 -8.15 9.30 -11.98
CA LEU A 189 -8.57 9.84 -10.69
C LEU A 189 -9.08 11.27 -10.86
N ARG A 190 -10.12 11.65 -10.11
CA ARG A 190 -10.47 13.07 -9.98
C ARG A 190 -9.43 13.74 -9.07
N CYS A 191 -8.84 14.83 -9.52
CA CYS A 191 -7.91 15.64 -8.74
C CYS A 191 -8.46 17.06 -8.56
N THR A 192 -8.52 17.54 -7.33
CA THR A 192 -8.85 18.93 -6.99
C THR A 192 -7.65 19.55 -6.28
N ILE A 193 -7.20 20.70 -6.76
CA ILE A 193 -6.14 21.50 -6.12
C ILE A 193 -6.80 22.71 -5.49
N ILE A 194 -6.49 22.94 -4.21
CA ILE A 194 -6.95 24.09 -3.43
C ILE A 194 -5.71 24.93 -3.14
N ASP A 195 -5.76 26.18 -3.60
CA ASP A 195 -4.71 27.18 -3.41
C ASP A 195 -4.90 27.98 -2.11
N GLU A 196 -3.94 28.84 -1.80
CA GLU A 196 -3.91 29.65 -0.57
C GLU A 196 -5.14 30.57 -0.42
N ARG A 197 -5.70 31.05 -1.54
CA ARG A 197 -6.88 31.92 -1.52
C ARG A 197 -8.13 31.13 -1.11
N ARG A 198 -8.32 29.94 -1.69
CA ARG A 198 -9.43 29.05 -1.32
C ARG A 198 -9.25 28.51 0.10
N MET A 199 -8.03 28.19 0.50
CA MET A 199 -7.73 27.79 1.89
C MET A 199 -8.10 28.90 2.89
N ALA A 200 -7.80 30.16 2.57
CA ALA A 200 -8.17 31.29 3.42
C ALA A 200 -9.69 31.46 3.52
N ALA A 201 -10.41 31.31 2.40
CA ALA A 201 -11.88 31.33 2.39
C ALA A 201 -12.53 30.15 3.13
N MET A 202 -11.75 29.13 3.52
CA MET A 202 -12.18 27.97 4.30
C MET A 202 -11.60 27.98 5.71
N ASP A 203 -10.99 29.08 6.15
CA ASP A 203 -10.37 29.24 7.47
C ASP A 203 -9.28 28.21 7.81
N MET A 204 -8.56 27.71 6.80
CA MET A 204 -7.44 26.77 6.99
C MET A 204 -6.17 27.49 7.45
N ASN A 205 -6.28 28.27 8.54
CA ASN A 205 -5.20 29.17 8.95
C ASN A 205 -4.00 28.42 9.55
N ALA A 206 -4.16 27.17 10.01
CA ALA A 206 -3.04 26.39 10.53
C ALA A 206 -2.12 25.90 9.39
N LEU A 207 -2.70 25.37 8.31
CA LEU A 207 -1.97 25.00 7.09
C LEU A 207 -1.37 26.24 6.40
N LEU A 208 -2.14 27.33 6.30
CA LEU A 208 -1.63 28.59 5.75
C LEU A 208 -0.46 29.14 6.55
N ALA A 209 -0.51 29.07 7.88
CA ALA A 209 0.56 29.56 8.74
C ALA A 209 1.88 28.83 8.49
N VAL A 210 1.84 27.50 8.32
CA VAL A 210 3.06 26.72 8.02
C VAL A 210 3.70 27.17 6.71
N GLY A 211 2.91 27.35 5.65
CA GLY A 211 3.42 27.70 4.32
C GLY A 211 3.76 29.17 4.11
N ARG A 212 3.34 30.09 4.99
CA ARG A 212 3.44 31.55 4.75
C ARG A 212 4.88 32.08 4.72
N GLY A 213 5.84 31.33 5.28
CA GLY A 213 7.26 31.68 5.28
C GLY A 213 8.00 31.30 4.00
N SER A 214 7.37 30.56 3.07
CA SER A 214 8.00 30.21 1.78
C SER A 214 7.50 31.09 0.64
N ALA A 215 8.37 31.33 -0.34
CA ALA A 215 7.98 31.89 -1.64
C ALA A 215 7.08 30.93 -2.45
N ALA A 216 7.09 29.63 -2.14
CA ALA A 216 6.22 28.63 -2.74
C ALA A 216 4.96 28.42 -1.87
N PRO A 217 3.79 28.95 -2.28
CA PRO A 217 2.60 28.93 -1.43
C PRO A 217 2.07 27.50 -1.21
N PRO A 218 1.44 27.24 -0.04
CA PRO A 218 0.93 25.92 0.30
C PRO A 218 -0.18 25.46 -0.65
N ARG A 219 -0.41 24.14 -0.73
CA ARG A 219 -1.45 23.51 -1.55
C ARG A 219 -2.15 22.43 -0.74
N LEU A 220 -3.46 22.33 -0.87
CA LEU A 220 -4.19 21.13 -0.45
C LEU A 220 -4.63 20.37 -1.70
N ILE A 221 -4.13 19.15 -1.86
CA ILE A 221 -4.38 18.32 -3.04
C ILE A 221 -5.34 17.19 -2.66
N VAL A 222 -6.40 17.00 -3.42
CA VAL A 222 -7.45 16.01 -3.14
C VAL A 222 -7.62 15.09 -4.33
N LEU A 223 -7.42 13.80 -4.10
CA LEU A 223 -7.59 12.71 -5.08
C LEU A 223 -8.83 11.90 -4.72
N GLU A 224 -9.67 11.56 -5.70
CA GLU A 224 -10.85 10.71 -5.46
C GLU A 224 -10.89 9.52 -6.40
N HIS A 225 -10.92 8.33 -5.79
CA HIS A 225 -11.25 7.06 -6.41
C HIS A 225 -12.69 6.70 -6.05
N ARG A 226 -13.58 6.67 -7.04
CA ARG A 226 -15.02 6.48 -6.79
C ARG A 226 -15.38 5.07 -6.30
N GLY A 227 -14.50 4.08 -6.50
CA GLY A 227 -14.82 2.68 -6.26
C GLY A 227 -15.78 2.10 -7.31
N ARG A 228 -15.66 0.81 -7.64
CA ARG A 228 -16.58 0.15 -8.59
C ARG A 228 -17.98 0.00 -8.01
N GLY A 229 -18.85 0.99 -8.25
CA GLY A 229 -20.28 0.93 -7.92
C GLY A 229 -20.61 1.01 -6.42
N SER A 230 -19.63 1.32 -5.57
CA SER A 230 -19.86 1.44 -4.13
C SER A 230 -20.62 2.71 -3.79
N LYS A 231 -21.68 2.57 -2.98
CA LYS A 231 -22.39 3.71 -2.35
C LYS A 231 -21.89 4.00 -0.93
N ALA A 232 -20.93 3.22 -0.43
CA ALA A 232 -20.41 3.39 0.92
C ALA A 232 -19.69 4.74 1.07
N ALA A 233 -19.70 5.26 2.30
CA ALA A 233 -18.85 6.38 2.67
C ALA A 233 -17.36 6.04 2.40
N PRO A 234 -16.56 7.01 1.94
CA PRO A 234 -15.19 6.74 1.54
C PRO A 234 -14.31 6.40 2.74
N VAL A 235 -13.24 5.64 2.48
CA VAL A 235 -12.04 5.65 3.31
C VAL A 235 -11.23 6.90 2.94
N VAL A 236 -10.86 7.72 3.93
CA VAL A 236 -9.98 8.88 3.71
C VAL A 236 -8.55 8.51 4.12
N LEU A 237 -7.60 8.82 3.24
CA LEU A 237 -6.17 8.76 3.50
C LEU A 237 -5.61 10.18 3.50
N ILE A 238 -4.90 10.60 4.56
CA ILE A 238 -4.29 11.92 4.65
C ILE A 238 -2.78 11.78 4.79
N GLY A 239 -2.00 12.53 4.01
CA GLY A 239 -0.54 12.39 4.00
C GLY A 239 0.17 13.72 4.14
N LYS A 240 0.96 13.89 5.20
CA LYS A 240 1.81 15.08 5.41
C LYS A 240 2.77 15.24 4.22
N ALA A 241 2.73 16.40 3.55
CA ALA A 241 3.62 16.73 2.44
C ALA A 241 4.40 18.03 2.68
N VAL A 242 5.22 18.08 3.73
CA VAL A 242 6.15 19.20 3.90
C VAL A 242 7.32 18.99 2.95
N THR A 243 7.40 19.79 1.87
CA THR A 243 8.36 19.53 0.79
C THR A 243 9.78 19.91 1.17
N GLN A 244 9.92 20.80 2.16
CA GLN A 244 11.15 21.08 2.90
C GLN A 244 10.78 21.58 4.30
N ASP A 245 11.45 21.04 5.31
CA ASP A 245 11.30 21.46 6.70
C ASP A 245 12.63 21.98 7.27
N THR A 246 12.71 23.29 7.52
CA THR A 246 13.85 23.92 8.21
C THR A 246 13.64 24.01 9.72
N GLY A 247 12.42 23.76 10.18
CA GLY A 247 11.93 24.07 11.52
C GLY A 247 11.40 25.50 11.69
N GLY A 248 11.53 26.36 10.68
CA GLY A 248 11.11 27.77 10.77
C GLY A 248 11.98 28.54 11.77
N TYR A 249 11.37 29.36 12.63
CA TYR A 249 12.09 30.07 13.70
C TYR A 249 12.66 29.13 14.78
N SER A 250 12.03 27.99 14.99
CA SER A 250 12.55 26.85 15.76
C SER A 250 13.51 26.02 14.90
N ILE A 251 14.57 26.67 14.38
CA ILE A 251 15.47 26.10 13.37
C ILE A 251 16.07 24.75 13.80
N LYS A 252 16.07 23.79 12.89
CA LYS A 252 16.76 22.50 13.07
C LYS A 252 18.28 22.68 13.06
N ALA A 253 18.99 21.71 13.64
CA ALA A 253 20.44 21.60 13.47
C ALA A 253 20.79 21.40 11.99
N ALA A 254 21.88 22.03 11.54
CA ALA A 254 22.25 22.11 10.13
C ALA A 254 22.42 20.73 9.47
N GLU A 255 22.91 19.75 10.24
CA GLU A 255 23.16 18.38 9.77
C GLU A 255 21.87 17.64 9.39
N GLY A 256 20.74 17.98 10.01
CA GLY A 256 19.45 17.31 9.78
C GLY A 256 18.64 17.89 8.61
N ILE A 257 18.88 19.15 8.24
CA ILE A 257 18.09 19.88 7.24
C ILE A 257 18.12 19.21 5.84
N PRO A 258 19.24 18.67 5.33
CA PRO A 258 19.27 18.06 3.99
C PRO A 258 18.29 16.88 3.81
N ASP A 259 18.12 16.06 4.85
CA ASP A 259 17.22 14.91 4.81
C ASP A 259 15.75 15.28 5.01
N MET A 260 15.45 16.53 5.41
CA MET A 260 14.07 17.02 5.53
C MET A 260 13.34 17.19 4.19
N LYS A 261 14.02 16.94 3.06
CA LYS A 261 13.30 16.67 1.81
C LYS A 261 12.41 15.44 1.92
N PHE A 262 12.68 14.49 2.82
CA PHE A 262 11.84 13.30 3.03
C PHE A 262 10.61 13.59 3.89
N ASP A 263 10.42 14.83 4.36
CA ASP A 263 9.29 15.23 5.20
C ASP A 263 7.94 15.31 4.44
N LYS A 264 7.98 14.93 3.16
CA LYS A 264 6.82 14.72 2.29
C LYS A 264 6.43 13.26 2.09
N CYS A 265 7.11 12.31 2.73
CA CYS A 265 6.89 10.88 2.52
C CYS A 265 5.46 10.42 2.85
N GLY A 266 4.80 11.03 3.84
CA GLY A 266 3.40 10.70 4.16
C GLY A 266 2.45 10.99 2.99
N GLY A 267 2.58 12.18 2.39
CA GLY A 267 1.86 12.57 1.18
C GLY A 267 2.18 11.68 -0.01
N MET A 268 3.45 11.27 -0.15
CA MET A 268 3.87 10.41 -1.27
C MET A 268 3.34 8.99 -1.12
N ALA A 269 3.23 8.50 0.12
CA ALA A 269 2.56 7.23 0.40
C ALA A 269 1.07 7.28 0.03
N VAL A 270 0.37 8.38 0.33
CA VAL A 270 -1.02 8.59 -0.10
C VAL A 270 -1.14 8.67 -1.62
N LEU A 271 -0.25 9.39 -2.30
CA LEU A 271 -0.21 9.43 -3.77
C LEU A 271 -0.05 8.00 -4.34
N GLY A 272 0.97 7.26 -3.91
CA GLY A 272 1.22 5.90 -4.36
C GLY A 272 0.01 5.00 -4.11
N ALA A 273 -0.63 5.14 -2.94
CA ALA A 273 -1.80 4.34 -2.61
C ALA A 273 -2.99 4.65 -3.52
N MET A 274 -3.25 5.92 -3.82
CA MET A 274 -4.32 6.33 -4.71
C MET A 274 -4.09 5.85 -6.16
N ILE A 275 -2.85 5.94 -6.66
CA ILE A 275 -2.49 5.44 -7.99
C ILE A 275 -2.69 3.93 -8.09
N ALA A 276 -2.24 3.16 -7.10
CA ALA A 276 -2.47 1.73 -7.06
C ALA A 276 -3.97 1.39 -6.98
N ALA A 277 -4.74 2.09 -6.15
CA ALA A 277 -6.18 1.87 -6.02
C ALA A 277 -6.93 2.06 -7.34
N ALA A 278 -6.56 3.08 -8.13
CA ALA A 278 -7.11 3.35 -9.44
C ALA A 278 -6.72 2.28 -10.47
N ARG A 279 -5.42 1.94 -10.57
CA ARG A 279 -4.90 0.93 -11.50
C ARG A 279 -5.49 -0.46 -11.24
N LEU A 280 -5.69 -0.81 -9.98
CA LEU A 280 -6.33 -2.07 -9.56
C LEU A 280 -7.86 -2.03 -9.62
N ARG A 281 -8.44 -0.85 -9.89
CA ARG A 281 -9.89 -0.63 -9.96
C ARG A 281 -10.60 -1.15 -8.71
N LEU A 282 -10.08 -0.80 -7.52
CA LEU A 282 -10.65 -1.25 -6.25
C LEU A 282 -12.15 -0.93 -6.15
N SER A 283 -12.92 -1.81 -5.52
CA SER A 283 -14.34 -1.57 -5.23
C SER A 283 -14.53 -0.49 -4.15
N THR A 284 -13.59 -0.40 -3.22
CA THR A 284 -13.57 0.58 -2.12
C THR A 284 -13.49 2.00 -2.68
N ARG A 285 -14.36 2.90 -2.19
CA ARG A 285 -14.26 4.34 -2.46
C ARG A 285 -13.17 4.93 -1.56
N VAL A 286 -12.21 5.63 -2.15
CA VAL A 286 -11.05 6.18 -1.43
C VAL A 286 -10.86 7.65 -1.79
N VAL A 287 -10.58 8.47 -0.79
CA VAL A 287 -10.21 9.88 -0.96
C VAL A 287 -8.83 10.09 -0.36
N GLY A 288 -7.88 10.56 -1.17
CA GLY A 288 -6.56 10.97 -0.72
C GLY A 288 -6.51 12.48 -0.51
N VAL A 289 -6.02 12.95 0.64
CA VAL A 289 -5.84 14.37 0.96
C VAL A 289 -4.38 14.61 1.30
N ILE A 290 -3.72 15.49 0.56
CA ILE A 290 -2.29 15.78 0.70
C ILE A 290 -2.13 17.27 0.99
N PRO A 291 -2.10 17.67 2.28
CA PRO A 291 -1.70 19.02 2.67
C PRO A 291 -0.19 19.21 2.44
N ALA A 292 0.17 20.17 1.59
CA ALA A 292 1.53 20.44 1.18
C ALA A 292 1.96 21.88 1.49
N ALA A 293 3.15 22.03 2.08
CA ALA A 293 3.74 23.31 2.44
C ALA A 293 5.28 23.21 2.47
N GLU A 294 5.97 24.34 2.54
CA GLU A 294 7.37 24.40 2.97
C GLU A 294 7.43 25.17 4.29
N ASN A 295 8.10 24.59 5.28
CA ASN A 295 8.31 25.23 6.58
C ASN A 295 9.66 25.94 6.56
N MET A 296 9.61 27.24 6.21
CA MET A 296 10.78 28.08 5.97
C MET A 296 10.84 29.23 6.98
N ILE A 297 12.05 29.70 7.24
CA ILE A 297 12.29 30.96 7.96
C ILE A 297 12.23 32.14 6.98
N ASP A 298 11.41 33.14 7.31
CA ASP A 298 11.27 34.38 6.57
C ASP A 298 10.66 35.46 7.49
N ALA A 299 10.73 36.73 7.10
CA ALA A 299 10.08 37.83 7.81
C ALA A 299 8.56 37.65 7.95
N ARG A 300 7.91 36.87 7.06
CA ARG A 300 6.48 36.57 7.14
C ARG A 300 6.16 35.30 7.91
N ALA A 301 7.15 34.50 8.30
CA ALA A 301 6.91 33.21 8.92
C ALA A 301 6.13 33.32 10.24
N TYR A 302 5.48 32.21 10.62
CA TYR A 302 4.88 32.06 11.94
C TYR A 302 5.94 31.80 12.98
N ARG A 303 5.66 32.21 14.21
CA ARG A 303 6.64 32.32 15.29
C ARG A 303 6.17 31.57 16.53
N PRO A 304 7.10 31.09 17.37
CA PRO A 304 6.75 30.74 18.74
C PRO A 304 6.03 31.91 19.43
N GLY A 305 4.89 31.62 20.09
CA GLY A 305 4.01 32.61 20.71
C GLY A 305 2.88 33.13 19.81
N ASP A 306 2.88 32.84 18.50
CA ASP A 306 1.70 33.12 17.66
C ASP A 306 0.53 32.20 18.09
N ILE A 307 -0.70 32.72 18.04
CA ILE A 307 -1.94 31.94 18.21
C ILE A 307 -2.64 31.82 16.84
N LEU A 308 -2.92 30.59 16.42
CA LEU A 308 -3.58 30.28 15.15
C LEU A 308 -5.01 29.81 15.40
N THR A 309 -5.95 30.10 14.49
CA THR A 309 -7.30 29.52 14.52
C THR A 309 -7.46 28.50 13.40
N ALA A 310 -7.51 27.22 13.73
CA ALA A 310 -7.67 26.14 12.75
C ALA A 310 -9.08 26.13 12.13
N MET A 311 -9.26 25.36 11.05
CA MET A 311 -10.50 25.25 10.29
C MET A 311 -11.71 24.82 11.14
N ASN A 312 -11.49 24.07 12.22
CA ASN A 312 -12.56 23.66 13.14
C ASN A 312 -12.92 24.72 14.19
N GLY A 313 -12.27 25.90 14.16
CA GLY A 313 -12.47 27.00 15.09
C GLY A 313 -11.59 26.94 16.34
N ARG A 314 -10.83 25.85 16.55
CA ARG A 314 -9.93 25.75 17.72
C ARG A 314 -8.73 26.67 17.57
N THR A 315 -8.34 27.27 18.68
CA THR A 315 -7.15 28.11 18.79
C THR A 315 -5.92 27.29 19.22
N ILE A 316 -4.77 27.57 18.61
CA ILE A 316 -3.52 26.82 18.80
C ILE A 316 -2.40 27.80 19.11
N GLU A 317 -1.85 27.72 20.31
CA GLU A 317 -0.60 28.36 20.71
C GLU A 317 0.58 27.62 20.07
N VAL A 318 1.36 28.35 19.26
CA VAL A 318 2.55 27.81 18.61
C VAL A 318 3.71 27.86 19.60
N ILE A 319 4.08 26.71 20.15
CA ILE A 319 5.25 26.58 21.03
C ILE A 319 6.52 26.35 20.22
N SER A 320 6.42 25.57 19.15
CA SER A 320 7.54 25.30 18.24
C SER A 320 7.05 25.34 16.79
N THR A 321 7.75 26.08 15.94
CA THR A 321 7.50 26.07 14.49
C THR A 321 8.09 24.82 13.82
N ASP A 322 8.82 23.99 14.57
CA ASP A 322 9.29 22.65 14.16
C ASP A 322 8.26 21.55 14.48
N ALA A 323 7.08 21.94 14.96
CA ALA A 323 5.91 21.08 15.14
C ALA A 323 4.82 21.47 14.11
N GLU A 324 5.24 21.68 12.87
CA GLU A 324 4.45 22.15 11.72
C GLU A 324 3.53 21.06 11.14
N GLY A 325 4.01 19.81 11.10
CA GLY A 325 3.33 18.72 10.42
C GLY A 325 1.94 18.45 10.98
N ARG A 326 1.75 18.65 12.28
CA ARG A 326 0.44 18.48 12.92
C ARG A 326 -0.51 19.65 12.67
N LEU A 327 0.02 20.86 12.42
CA LEU A 327 -0.80 22.05 12.11
C LEU A 327 -1.47 21.90 10.75
N LEU A 328 -0.72 21.49 9.73
CA LEU A 328 -1.28 21.29 8.39
C LEU A 328 -2.20 20.04 8.31
N LEU A 329 -1.92 19.00 9.10
CA LEU A 329 -2.80 17.85 9.23
C LEU A 329 -4.12 18.19 9.96
N ALA A 330 -4.11 19.09 10.95
CA ALA A 330 -5.31 19.53 11.66
C ALA A 330 -6.39 20.10 10.72
N ASP A 331 -5.99 20.99 9.81
CA ASP A 331 -6.90 21.52 8.79
C ASP A 331 -7.32 20.46 7.77
N ALA A 332 -6.41 19.57 7.38
CA ALA A 332 -6.73 18.48 6.44
C ALA A 332 -7.72 17.46 7.03
N LEU A 333 -7.57 17.10 8.31
CA LEU A 333 -8.50 16.23 9.06
C LEU A 333 -9.89 16.87 9.13
N THR A 334 -9.96 18.16 9.45
CA THR A 334 -11.22 18.91 9.50
C THR A 334 -11.88 18.98 8.12
N TYR A 335 -11.11 19.32 7.08
CA TYR A 335 -11.59 19.39 5.70
C TYR A 335 -12.17 18.05 5.25
N ALA A 336 -11.44 16.95 5.46
CA ALA A 336 -11.86 15.65 4.98
C ALA A 336 -13.19 15.20 5.60
N GLN A 337 -13.40 15.45 6.89
CA GLN A 337 -14.64 15.12 7.58
C GLN A 337 -15.82 15.94 7.06
N ARG A 338 -15.66 17.26 6.94
CA ARG A 338 -16.73 18.17 6.48
C ARG A 338 -17.18 17.85 5.06
N LEU A 339 -16.25 17.53 4.17
CA LEU A 339 -16.54 17.35 2.75
C LEU A 339 -16.96 15.93 2.38
N PHE A 340 -16.41 14.91 3.05
CA PHE A 340 -16.55 13.52 2.60
C PHE A 340 -17.31 12.60 3.55
N ARG A 341 -17.53 12.99 4.82
CA ARG A 341 -18.17 12.16 5.85
C ARG A 341 -17.63 10.73 5.83
N PRO A 342 -16.32 10.55 6.05
CA PRO A 342 -15.66 9.28 5.80
C PRO A 342 -16.10 8.20 6.79
N ARG A 343 -16.07 6.94 6.34
CA ARG A 343 -16.30 5.81 7.26
C ARG A 343 -15.14 5.61 8.23
N LEU A 344 -13.93 5.95 7.81
CA LEU A 344 -12.70 5.95 8.62
C LEU A 344 -11.67 6.87 7.98
N ILE A 345 -10.75 7.38 8.80
CA ILE A 345 -9.64 8.24 8.40
C ILE A 345 -8.33 7.60 8.82
N ILE A 346 -7.35 7.56 7.91
CA ILE A 346 -5.99 7.18 8.24
C ILE A 346 -5.08 8.30 7.78
N ASP A 347 -4.33 8.91 8.70
CA ASP A 347 -3.29 9.85 8.35
C ASP A 347 -1.89 9.28 8.57
N LEU A 348 -0.95 9.65 7.71
CA LEU A 348 0.44 9.19 7.74
C LEU A 348 1.37 10.39 7.63
N ALA A 349 2.35 10.45 8.53
CA ALA A 349 3.28 11.56 8.55
C ALA A 349 4.63 11.17 9.13
N THR A 350 5.70 11.75 8.58
CA THR A 350 7.00 11.87 9.23
C THR A 350 6.86 12.92 10.33
N LEU A 351 6.27 12.54 11.47
CA LEU A 351 5.74 13.54 12.42
C LEU A 351 6.67 13.81 13.59
N THR A 352 7.28 12.78 14.17
CA THR A 352 8.07 12.99 15.39
C THR A 352 9.38 12.22 15.43
N GLY A 353 10.46 12.93 15.78
CA GLY A 353 11.72 12.29 16.19
C GLY A 353 11.55 11.42 17.44
N ALA A 354 10.56 11.74 18.29
CA ALA A 354 10.24 10.94 19.48
C ALA A 354 9.77 9.51 19.12
N CYS A 355 9.05 9.32 18.00
CA CYS A 355 8.69 7.99 17.53
C CYS A 355 9.92 7.20 17.06
N VAL A 356 10.88 7.88 16.42
CA VAL A 356 12.17 7.27 16.04
C VAL A 356 12.95 6.82 17.27
N VAL A 357 13.02 7.64 18.32
CA VAL A 357 13.67 7.27 19.58
C VAL A 357 13.00 6.05 20.22
N ALA A 358 11.67 5.95 20.14
CA ALA A 358 10.92 4.86 20.77
C ALA A 358 10.99 3.52 20.00
N LEU A 359 10.90 3.56 18.67
CA LEU A 359 10.72 2.36 17.82
C LEU A 359 11.88 2.10 16.85
N GLY A 360 12.86 3.00 16.80
CA GLY A 360 13.96 2.96 15.83
C GLY A 360 13.46 3.07 14.39
N HIS A 361 14.14 2.35 13.49
CA HIS A 361 13.83 2.31 12.05
C HIS A 361 13.10 1.02 11.65
N HIS A 362 12.50 0.31 12.61
CA HIS A 362 11.97 -1.04 12.40
C HIS A 362 10.44 -1.11 12.30
N ALA A 363 9.74 -0.16 12.93
CA ALA A 363 8.29 -0.08 12.95
C ALA A 363 7.83 1.38 13.00
N ALA A 364 6.66 1.67 12.42
CA ALA A 364 6.01 2.96 12.57
C ALA A 364 5.10 2.97 13.82
N GLY A 365 4.92 4.14 14.41
CA GLY A 365 4.00 4.32 15.53
C GLY A 365 2.56 4.36 15.05
N LEU A 366 1.70 3.53 15.61
CA LEU A 366 0.26 3.52 15.34
C LEU A 366 -0.51 4.07 16.53
N PHE A 367 -1.29 5.11 16.30
CA PHE A 367 -2.21 5.69 17.27
C PHE A 367 -3.62 5.57 16.71
N SER A 368 -4.59 5.11 17.49
CA SER A 368 -5.97 4.93 17.01
C SER A 368 -6.97 5.08 18.13
N ASN A 369 -8.10 5.74 17.84
CA ASN A 369 -9.26 5.80 18.72
C ASN A 369 -10.21 4.59 18.55
N ASP A 370 -9.90 3.69 17.61
CA ASP A 370 -10.71 2.53 17.26
C ASP A 370 -9.84 1.26 17.27
N ASP A 371 -10.25 0.27 18.08
CA ASP A 371 -9.50 -0.98 18.31
C ASP A 371 -9.54 -1.92 17.10
N GLU A 372 -10.65 -1.95 16.36
CA GLU A 372 -10.80 -2.79 15.18
C GLU A 372 -9.91 -2.27 14.04
N LEU A 373 -9.95 -0.95 13.80
CA LEU A 373 -9.10 -0.28 12.83
C LEU A 373 -7.62 -0.50 13.16
N ALA A 374 -7.23 -0.37 14.42
CA ALA A 374 -5.85 -0.61 14.86
C ALA A 374 -5.41 -2.05 14.56
N SER A 375 -6.25 -3.03 14.91
CA SER A 375 -5.95 -4.45 14.69
C SER A 375 -5.83 -4.79 13.21
N ARG A 376 -6.70 -4.24 12.37
CA ARG A 376 -6.65 -4.42 10.90
C ARG A 376 -5.40 -3.78 10.29
N LEU A 377 -4.99 -2.62 10.77
CA LEU A 377 -3.77 -1.93 10.33
C LEU A 377 -2.51 -2.73 10.69
N ILE A 378 -2.43 -3.26 11.92
CA ILE A 378 -1.32 -4.12 12.35
C ILE A 378 -1.25 -5.37 11.48
N ALA A 379 -2.36 -6.07 11.30
CA ALA A 379 -2.42 -7.27 10.45
C ALA A 379 -2.03 -6.98 8.99
N ALA A 380 -2.48 -5.84 8.44
CA ALA A 380 -2.09 -5.41 7.10
C ALA A 380 -0.59 -5.11 7.00
N GLY A 381 -0.03 -4.43 8.01
CA GLY A 381 1.40 -4.12 8.10
C GLY A 381 2.26 -5.38 8.18
N ASP A 382 1.90 -6.33 9.05
CA ASP A 382 2.61 -7.60 9.19
C ASP A 382 2.57 -8.44 7.91
N ALA A 383 1.44 -8.45 7.21
CA ALA A 383 1.27 -9.18 5.96
C ALA A 383 2.16 -8.67 4.81
N VAL A 384 2.59 -7.40 4.86
CA VAL A 384 3.46 -6.80 3.84
C VAL A 384 4.86 -6.48 4.35
N GLY A 385 5.15 -6.69 5.64
CA GLY A 385 6.43 -6.34 6.25
C GLY A 385 6.61 -4.84 6.53
N GLU A 386 5.52 -4.07 6.58
CA GLU A 386 5.50 -2.66 7.04
C GLU A 386 4.95 -2.61 8.47
N ARG A 387 5.78 -2.99 9.44
CA ARG A 387 5.35 -3.20 10.83
C ARG A 387 4.84 -1.93 11.49
N LEU A 388 3.75 -2.07 12.24
CA LEU A 388 3.19 -1.03 13.10
C LEU A 388 3.27 -1.45 14.57
N TRP A 389 3.52 -0.51 15.46
CA TRP A 389 3.41 -0.73 16.90
C TRP A 389 2.38 0.22 17.51
N ARG A 390 1.40 -0.33 18.23
CA ARG A 390 0.32 0.46 18.82
C ARG A 390 0.81 1.23 20.05
N MET A 391 0.70 2.55 19.98
CA MET A 391 1.04 3.50 21.02
C MET A 391 -0.24 3.99 21.73
N PRO A 392 -0.14 4.40 23.01
CA PRO A 392 -1.31 4.79 23.80
C PRO A 392 -1.88 6.16 23.40
N LEU A 393 -3.17 6.39 23.68
CA LEU A 393 -3.86 7.69 23.59
C LEU A 393 -4.58 8.01 24.90
N TRP A 394 -3.87 7.88 26.02
CA TRP A 394 -4.47 8.09 27.34
C TRP A 394 -4.76 9.57 27.62
N PRO A 395 -5.87 9.91 28.31
CA PRO A 395 -6.24 11.29 28.61
C PRO A 395 -5.16 12.12 29.32
N ALA A 396 -4.26 11.49 30.08
CA ALA A 396 -3.16 12.19 30.74
C ALA A 396 -2.22 12.92 29.77
N TYR A 397 -2.06 12.43 28.54
CA TYR A 397 -1.25 13.10 27.51
C TYR A 397 -1.95 14.33 26.91
N ARG A 398 -3.29 14.39 26.95
CA ARG A 398 -4.05 15.57 26.49
C ARG A 398 -3.73 16.81 27.33
N LYS A 399 -3.55 16.62 28.63
CA LYS A 399 -3.22 17.71 29.57
C LYS A 399 -1.91 18.42 29.24
N GLN A 400 -0.94 17.69 28.66
CA GLN A 400 0.37 18.25 28.29
C GLN A 400 0.29 19.24 27.13
N ILE A 401 -0.77 19.19 26.34
CA ILE A 401 -1.01 20.08 25.20
C ILE A 401 -2.15 21.06 25.45
N GLU A 402 -2.60 21.24 26.70
CA GLU A 402 -3.52 22.32 27.06
C GLU A 402 -2.82 23.68 26.87
N GLY A 403 -3.50 24.56 26.12
CA GLY A 403 -3.08 25.94 25.90
C GLY A 403 -3.14 26.77 27.17
N THR A 404 -2.26 27.76 27.26
CA THR A 404 -2.34 28.77 28.33
C THR A 404 -3.32 29.87 27.91
N ASP A 405 -3.12 30.38 26.69
CA ASP A 405 -3.87 31.50 26.11
C ASP A 405 -4.74 31.08 24.90
N ALA A 406 -4.78 29.78 24.60
CA ALA A 406 -5.50 29.16 23.50
C ALA A 406 -6.08 27.79 23.93
N ASP A 407 -6.86 27.12 23.07
CA ASP A 407 -7.42 25.80 23.38
C ASP A 407 -6.34 24.71 23.48
N LEU A 408 -5.27 24.85 22.70
CA LEU A 408 -4.22 23.86 22.52
C LEU A 408 -2.83 24.49 22.41
N LYS A 409 -1.79 23.74 22.80
CA LYS A 409 -0.40 23.96 22.38
C LYS A 409 -0.04 23.00 21.27
N ASN A 410 0.68 23.47 20.25
CA ASN A 410 1.16 22.57 19.19
C ASN A 410 2.32 21.67 19.64
N SER A 411 2.89 21.85 20.83
CA SER A 411 3.92 20.96 21.39
C SER A 411 3.69 20.72 22.88
N GLY A 412 3.76 19.44 23.29
CA GLY A 412 3.72 19.02 24.70
C GLY A 412 5.10 18.88 25.33
N GLY A 413 6.16 19.32 24.65
CA GLY A 413 7.55 19.17 25.10
C GLY A 413 8.17 17.81 24.77
N ARG A 414 9.32 17.52 25.40
CA ARG A 414 10.18 16.38 25.05
C ARG A 414 9.60 15.01 25.45
N ALA A 415 9.02 14.92 26.65
CA ALA A 415 8.53 13.65 27.17
C ALA A 415 7.23 13.23 26.47
N GLY A 416 7.17 12.00 25.95
CA GLY A 416 5.97 11.50 25.28
C GLY A 416 5.64 12.21 23.96
N GLY A 417 6.61 12.87 23.30
CA GLY A 417 6.39 13.72 22.12
C GLY A 417 5.59 13.06 20.98
N ALA A 418 5.77 11.76 20.75
CA ALA A 418 5.00 11.01 19.75
C ALA A 418 3.51 10.91 20.13
N VAL A 419 3.24 10.62 21.41
CA VAL A 419 1.88 10.50 21.94
C VAL A 419 1.19 11.85 21.99
N THR A 420 1.87 12.91 22.43
CA THR A 420 1.28 14.26 22.49
C THR A 420 1.02 14.83 21.10
N ALA A 421 1.83 14.48 20.09
CA ALA A 421 1.55 14.82 18.69
C ALA A 421 0.28 14.14 18.17
N ALA A 422 0.12 12.84 18.42
CA ALA A 422 -1.09 12.11 18.05
C ALA A 422 -2.32 12.62 18.82
N MET A 423 -2.17 12.95 20.11
CA MET A 423 -3.23 13.59 20.89
C MET A 423 -3.63 14.94 20.33
N PHE A 424 -2.68 15.75 19.83
CA PHE A 424 -3.00 17.00 19.15
C PHE A 424 -3.86 16.75 17.91
N LEU A 425 -3.50 15.79 17.06
CA LEU A 425 -4.28 15.44 15.87
C LEU A 425 -5.70 14.97 16.22
N ARG A 426 -5.86 14.19 17.29
CA ARG A 426 -7.16 13.71 17.77
C ARG A 426 -8.15 14.83 18.04
N GLU A 427 -7.70 16.01 18.46
CA GLU A 427 -8.57 17.17 18.73
C GLU A 427 -9.24 17.75 17.47
N PHE A 428 -8.77 17.34 16.29
CA PHE A 428 -9.32 17.70 14.97
C PHE A 428 -10.14 16.56 14.35
N VAL A 429 -10.30 15.45 15.07
CA VAL A 429 -11.16 14.32 14.71
C VAL A 429 -12.45 14.42 15.51
N GLY A 430 -13.58 14.40 14.82
CA GLY A 430 -14.90 14.47 15.46
C GLY A 430 -15.20 13.23 16.29
N ASP A 431 -16.04 13.40 17.32
CA ASP A 431 -16.45 12.30 18.18
C ASP A 431 -17.10 11.17 17.35
N GLY A 432 -16.70 9.93 17.63
CA GLY A 432 -17.20 8.74 16.95
C GLY A 432 -16.66 8.51 15.54
N GLN A 433 -15.80 9.37 14.99
CA GLN A 433 -15.13 9.13 13.71
C GLN A 433 -13.96 8.14 13.92
N PRO A 434 -13.98 6.94 13.30
CA PRO A 434 -12.86 6.01 13.37
C PRO A 434 -11.62 6.62 12.71
N TRP A 435 -10.52 6.66 13.44
CA TRP A 435 -9.31 7.37 13.04
C TRP A 435 -8.05 6.64 13.52
N ALA A 436 -7.06 6.58 12.64
CA ALA A 436 -5.71 6.16 12.98
C ALA A 436 -4.66 7.14 12.41
N HIS A 437 -3.63 7.41 13.21
CA HIS A 437 -2.43 8.12 12.81
C HIS A 437 -1.25 7.15 12.78
N LEU A 438 -0.51 7.17 11.67
CA LEU A 438 0.74 6.44 11.48
C LEU A 438 1.91 7.43 11.48
N ASP A 439 2.69 7.44 12.55
CA ASP A 439 3.95 8.17 12.60
C ASP A 439 5.05 7.33 11.93
N ILE A 440 5.36 7.69 10.69
CA ILE A 440 6.30 6.99 9.82
C ILE A 440 7.69 7.63 9.83
N ALA A 441 7.99 8.55 10.77
CA ALA A 441 9.27 9.26 10.82
C ALA A 441 10.50 8.31 10.76
N GLY A 442 10.43 7.20 11.48
CA GLY A 442 11.53 6.23 11.55
C GLY A 442 11.63 5.30 10.33
N THR A 443 10.55 5.12 9.58
CA THR A 443 10.46 4.13 8.50
C THR A 443 10.35 4.73 7.10
N ALA A 444 10.12 6.04 6.98
CA ALA A 444 9.92 6.73 5.72
C ALA A 444 11.19 6.84 4.85
N HIS A 445 12.38 6.86 5.48
CA HIS A 445 13.67 6.84 4.80
C HIS A 445 14.70 6.04 5.62
N LEU A 446 15.73 5.53 4.94
CA LEU A 446 16.80 4.74 5.54
C LEU A 446 18.17 5.30 5.17
N ASP A 447 19.10 5.32 6.12
CA ASP A 447 20.50 5.65 5.85
C ASP A 447 21.30 4.46 5.31
N LYS A 448 20.89 3.25 5.69
CA LYS A 448 21.53 1.99 5.28
C LYS A 448 20.63 1.23 4.34
N GLU A 449 21.24 0.67 3.30
CA GLU A 449 20.51 -0.20 2.38
C GLU A 449 20.12 -1.53 3.03
N THR A 450 19.04 -2.10 2.51
CA THR A 450 18.50 -3.42 2.81
C THR A 450 18.38 -4.18 1.49
N PRO A 451 18.14 -5.50 1.51
CA PRO A 451 17.95 -6.26 0.27
C PRO A 451 16.86 -5.73 -0.68
N LEU A 452 15.84 -5.03 -0.15
CA LEU A 452 14.70 -4.52 -0.92
C LEU A 452 14.71 -3.01 -1.13
N ILE A 453 15.51 -2.27 -0.38
CA ILE A 453 15.43 -0.82 -0.29
C ILE A 453 16.83 -0.24 -0.17
N ARG A 454 17.25 0.59 -1.13
CA ARG A 454 18.49 1.36 -1.05
C ARG A 454 18.36 2.54 -0.08
N ARG A 455 19.48 3.19 0.25
CA ARG A 455 19.49 4.43 1.03
C ARG A 455 18.51 5.46 0.44
N GLY A 456 17.76 6.12 1.32
CA GLY A 456 16.77 7.16 1.03
C GLY A 456 15.33 6.69 1.28
N ALA A 457 14.35 7.25 0.56
CA ALA A 457 12.94 6.99 0.79
C ALA A 457 12.57 5.51 0.58
N THR A 458 11.74 4.97 1.48
CA THR A 458 11.35 3.55 1.50
C THR A 458 10.03 3.27 0.79
N GLY A 459 9.18 4.27 0.62
CA GLY A 459 7.79 4.09 0.15
C GLY A 459 6.85 3.49 1.20
N PHE A 460 7.27 3.46 2.48
CA PHE A 460 6.50 2.92 3.60
C PHE A 460 5.07 3.49 3.62
N GLY A 461 4.09 2.61 3.84
CA GLY A 461 2.68 2.96 3.91
C GLY A 461 1.93 2.62 2.62
N VAL A 462 2.57 2.63 1.45
CA VAL A 462 1.87 2.30 0.19
C VAL A 462 1.36 0.87 0.20
N ARG A 463 2.21 -0.09 0.58
CA ARG A 463 1.86 -1.52 0.57
C ARG A 463 0.85 -1.83 1.67
N LEU A 464 1.04 -1.26 2.86
CA LEU A 464 0.15 -1.41 4.01
C LEU A 464 -1.26 -0.87 3.72
N LEU A 465 -1.37 0.37 3.22
CA LEU A 465 -2.67 0.97 2.93
C LEU A 465 -3.41 0.21 1.83
N LEU A 466 -2.71 -0.25 0.80
CA LEU A 466 -3.32 -1.06 -0.25
C LEU A 466 -3.79 -2.42 0.24
N ARG A 467 -3.04 -3.03 1.16
CA ARG A 467 -3.45 -4.27 1.79
C ARG A 467 -4.75 -4.05 2.56
N LEU A 468 -4.81 -3.04 3.41
CA LEU A 468 -6.01 -2.70 4.18
C LEU A 468 -7.22 -2.38 3.29
N LEU A 469 -7.03 -1.66 2.17
CA LEU A 469 -8.15 -1.27 1.30
C LEU A 469 -8.74 -2.43 0.49
N ARG A 470 -7.97 -3.52 0.33
CA ARG A 470 -8.36 -4.73 -0.41
C ARG A 470 -9.03 -5.77 0.48
N ASP A 471 -8.69 -5.77 1.78
CA ASP A 471 -9.26 -6.62 2.82
C ASP A 471 -10.53 -5.97 3.40
#